data_AF-A0A8I0HDS5-F1
#
_entry.id   AF-A0A8I0HDS5-F1
#
_cell.length_a   1.000
_cell.length_b   1.000
_cell.length_c   1.000
_cell.angle_alpha   90.00
_cell.angle_beta   90.00
_cell.angle_gamma   90.00
#
_symmetry.space_group_name_H-M   'P 1'
#
loop_
_entity.id
_entity.type
_entity.pdbx_description
1 polymer ?
#
loop_
_entity_poly.entity_id
_entity_poly.type
_entity_poly.pdbx_seq_one_letter_code
_entity_poly.pdbx_strand_id
1 'polypeptide(L)'
;ESEIPNSSKKTKLIQFTTEVERFMHASDLIITKPGGLTVSEALACNLPLAVFDAIPGQEEDNANFLQTHDMGVRVTKENFSAVVSSLIEHKE
;
A
#
# COMPACT_ATOMS: atom_id res chain seq x y z
N GLU A 1 14.19 -10.01 9.23
CA GLU A 1 13.54 -8.77 9.72
C GLU A 1 14.47 -8.14 10.75
N SER A 2 14.63 -6.82 10.74
CA SER A 2 15.33 -6.11 11.82
C SER A 2 14.47 -4.94 12.29
N GLU A 3 14.47 -4.65 13.59
CA GLU A 3 13.82 -3.44 14.08
C GLU A 3 14.62 -2.20 13.68
N ILE A 4 13.92 -1.15 13.27
CA ILE A 4 14.57 0.13 12.94
C ILE A 4 14.85 0.90 14.23
N PRO A 5 16.12 1.19 14.56
CA PRO A 5 16.46 1.97 15.75
C PRO A 5 15.94 3.41 15.60
N ASN A 6 15.52 4.01 16.71
CA ASN A 6 15.04 5.39 16.79
C ASN A 6 13.75 5.72 16.01
N SER A 7 12.95 4.71 15.62
CA SER A 7 11.59 4.98 15.12
C SER A 7 10.62 5.27 16.27
N SER A 8 9.77 6.28 16.10
CA SER A 8 8.71 6.61 17.08
C SER A 8 7.58 5.58 17.14
N LYS A 9 7.57 4.62 16.21
CA LYS A 9 6.62 3.50 16.12
C LYS A 9 7.37 2.19 15.91
N LYS A 10 6.81 1.06 16.37
CA LYS A 10 7.37 -0.27 16.08
C LYS A 10 7.47 -0.47 14.58
N THR A 11 8.69 -0.51 14.06
CA THR A 11 8.97 -0.53 12.63
C THR A 11 9.97 -1.64 12.33
N LYS A 12 9.67 -2.47 11.35
CA LYS A 12 10.54 -3.57 10.92
C LYS A 12 11.02 -3.32 9.50
N LEU A 13 12.33 -3.44 9.29
CA LEU A 13 12.93 -3.49 7.97
C LEU A 13 12.96 -4.94 7.48
N ILE A 14 12.35 -5.15 6.32
CA ILE A 14 12.41 -6.39 5.56
C ILE A 14 13.23 -6.08 4.31
N GLN A 15 14.33 -6.82 4.10
CA GLN A 15 15.08 -6.74 2.85
C GLN A 15 14.34 -7.51 1.76
N PHE A 16 15.02 -7.85 0.67
CA PHE A 16 14.45 -8.77 -0.32
C PHE A 16 13.91 -10.04 0.37
N THR A 17 12.68 -10.40 0.03
CA THR A 17 11.97 -11.53 0.65
C THR A 17 11.17 -12.28 -0.40
N THR A 18 11.01 -13.58 -0.19
CA THR A 18 10.12 -14.46 -0.96
C THR A 18 8.75 -14.63 -0.30
N GLU A 19 8.56 -14.06 0.89
CA GLU A 19 7.38 -14.27 1.75
C GLU A 19 6.39 -13.11 1.64
N VAL A 20 6.22 -12.52 0.45
CA VAL A 20 5.40 -11.29 0.24
C VAL A 20 3.94 -11.53 0.64
N GLU A 21 3.37 -12.67 0.25
CA GLU A 21 2.00 -13.08 0.58
C GLU A 21 1.76 -13.13 2.09
N ARG A 22 2.70 -13.71 2.86
CA ARG A 22 2.65 -13.70 4.33
C ARG A 22 2.57 -12.28 4.90
N PHE A 23 3.34 -11.33 4.37
CA PHE A 23 3.30 -9.95 4.86
C PHE A 23 2.02 -9.22 4.45
N MET A 24 1.51 -9.46 3.24
CA MET A 24 0.24 -8.89 2.79
C MET A 24 -0.93 -9.38 3.67
N HIS A 25 -1.01 -10.68 3.97
CA HIS A 25 -2.05 -11.21 4.86
C HIS A 25 -1.95 -10.73 6.32
N ALA A 26 -0.76 -10.33 6.77
CA ALA A 26 -0.57 -9.76 8.10
C ALA A 26 -0.84 -8.24 8.17
N SER A 27 -1.17 -7.60 7.04
CA SER A 27 -1.31 -6.15 6.92
C SER A 27 -2.77 -5.72 6.80
N ASP A 28 -3.08 -4.52 7.28
CA ASP A 28 -4.38 -3.88 7.08
C ASP A 28 -4.41 -2.97 5.83
N LEU A 29 -3.24 -2.47 5.40
CA LEU A 29 -3.08 -1.53 4.29
C LEU A 29 -1.70 -1.73 3.65
N ILE A 30 -1.61 -1.66 2.32
CA ILE A 30 -0.33 -1.52 1.60
C ILE A 30 -0.20 -0.14 0.97
N ILE A 31 0.99 0.46 1.09
CA ILE A 31 1.32 1.75 0.48
C ILE A 31 2.42 1.51 -0.56
N THR A 32 2.14 1.73 -1.84
CA THR A 32 3.06 1.32 -2.92
C THR A 32 2.80 2.08 -4.23
N LYS A 33 3.67 1.90 -5.23
CA LYS A 33 3.35 2.27 -6.62
C LYS A 33 2.34 1.27 -7.21
N PRO A 34 1.46 1.68 -8.13
CA PRO A 34 0.42 0.81 -8.69
C PRO A 34 0.97 -0.14 -9.79
N GLY A 35 2.10 -0.79 -9.53
CA GLY A 35 2.69 -1.78 -10.43
C GLY A 35 1.81 -3.04 -10.52
N GLY A 36 1.59 -3.55 -11.73
CA GLY A 36 0.58 -4.58 -11.99
C GLY A 36 0.71 -5.85 -11.15
N LEU A 37 1.93 -6.31 -10.87
CA LEU A 37 2.16 -7.51 -10.04
C LEU A 37 1.75 -7.26 -8.58
N THR A 38 2.28 -6.21 -7.95
CA THR A 38 1.95 -5.87 -6.56
C THR A 38 0.46 -5.58 -6.40
N VAL A 39 -0.16 -4.91 -7.36
CA VAL A 39 -1.62 -4.68 -7.36
C VAL A 39 -2.38 -6.01 -7.41
N SER A 40 -2.00 -6.92 -8.30
CA SER A 40 -2.67 -8.23 -8.42
C SER A 40 -2.53 -9.07 -7.16
N GLU A 41 -1.33 -9.09 -6.56
CA GLU A 41 -1.05 -9.81 -5.31
C GLU A 41 -1.85 -9.24 -4.14
N ALA A 42 -1.86 -7.91 -3.98
CA ALA A 42 -2.62 -7.24 -2.91
C ALA A 42 -4.12 -7.50 -3.03
N LEU A 43 -4.69 -7.43 -4.25
CA LEU A 43 -6.10 -7.75 -4.50
C LEU A 43 -6.41 -9.22 -4.19
N ALA A 44 -5.53 -10.15 -4.57
CA ALA A 44 -5.68 -11.57 -4.23
C ALA A 44 -5.64 -11.82 -2.71
N CYS A 45 -4.88 -11.00 -1.97
CA CYS A 45 -4.83 -11.02 -0.51
C CYS A 45 -5.95 -10.21 0.17
N ASN A 46 -6.87 -9.61 -0.59
CA ASN A 46 -7.91 -8.71 -0.08
C ASN A 46 -7.36 -7.55 0.77
N LEU A 47 -6.23 -6.98 0.32
CA LEU A 47 -5.52 -5.92 1.00
C LEU A 47 -5.77 -4.57 0.30
N PRO A 48 -6.43 -3.60 0.95
CA PRO A 48 -6.63 -2.26 0.39
C PRO A 48 -5.29 -1.57 0.08
N LEU A 49 -5.30 -0.74 -0.97
CA LEU A 49 -4.10 -0.07 -1.48
C LEU A 49 -4.17 1.46 -1.32
N ALA A 50 -3.09 2.07 -0.82
CA ALA A 50 -2.83 3.50 -1.01
C ALA A 50 -1.69 3.67 -2.01
N VAL A 51 -1.98 4.21 -3.18
CA VAL A 51 -1.02 4.26 -4.30
C VAL A 51 -0.46 5.65 -4.55
N PHE A 52 0.83 5.73 -4.85
CA PHE A 52 1.55 6.97 -5.14
C PHE A 52 2.43 6.83 -6.39
N ASP A 53 2.90 7.97 -6.93
CA ASP A 53 3.85 8.05 -8.05
C ASP A 53 3.55 7.11 -9.24
N ALA A 54 2.29 7.05 -9.67
CA ALA A 54 1.89 6.28 -10.85
C ALA A 54 2.63 6.77 -12.09
N ILE A 55 3.30 5.86 -12.80
CA ILE A 55 3.98 6.17 -14.05
C ILE A 55 2.94 6.33 -15.19
N PRO A 56 3.08 7.35 -16.07
CA PRO A 56 2.15 7.54 -17.19
C PRO A 56 1.92 6.27 -18.02
N GLY A 57 0.64 5.98 -18.30
CA GLY A 57 0.21 4.76 -18.99
C GLY A 57 -0.29 3.68 -18.04
N GLN A 58 0.31 2.49 -18.06
CA GLN A 58 -0.25 1.29 -17.40
C GLN A 58 -0.46 1.46 -15.89
N GLU A 59 0.44 2.18 -15.21
CA GLU A 59 0.33 2.40 -13.77
C GLU A 59 -0.77 3.42 -13.42
N GLU A 60 -1.02 4.41 -14.28
CA GLU A 60 -2.18 5.31 -14.14
C GLU A 60 -3.49 4.55 -14.31
N ASP A 61 -3.57 3.64 -15.28
CA ASP A 61 -4.73 2.78 -15.52
C ASP A 61 -5.01 1.88 -14.30
N ASN A 62 -3.97 1.26 -13.73
CA ASN A 62 -4.11 0.46 -12.52
C ASN A 62 -4.64 1.32 -11.34
N ALA A 63 -4.07 2.50 -11.12
CA ALA A 63 -4.53 3.37 -10.05
C ALA A 63 -5.96 3.90 -10.29
N ASN A 64 -6.37 4.12 -11.55
CA ASN A 64 -7.75 4.47 -11.91
C ASN A 64 -8.70 3.32 -11.63
N PHE A 65 -8.31 2.10 -12.01
CA PHE A 65 -9.09 0.89 -11.75
C PHE A 65 -9.35 0.71 -10.26
N LEU A 66 -8.30 0.80 -9.44
CA LEU A 66 -8.41 0.66 -7.98
C LEU A 66 -9.36 1.68 -7.36
N GLN A 67 -9.23 2.95 -7.76
CA GLN A 67 -10.07 4.03 -7.24
C GLN A 67 -11.52 3.91 -7.70
N THR A 68 -11.75 3.46 -8.94
CA THR A 68 -13.11 3.33 -9.49
C THR A 68 -13.90 2.19 -8.83
N HIS A 69 -13.21 1.19 -8.29
CA HIS A 69 -13.83 0.02 -7.65
C HIS A 69 -13.72 0.05 -6.12
N ASP A 70 -13.38 1.21 -5.52
CA ASP A 70 -13.22 1.37 -4.07
C ASP A 70 -12.20 0.39 -3.44
N MET A 71 -11.22 -0.07 -4.23
CA MET A 71 -10.17 -1.01 -3.80
C MET A 71 -8.90 -0.29 -3.33
N GLY A 72 -8.78 1.01 -3.63
CA GLY A 72 -7.65 1.79 -3.19
C GLY A 72 -7.82 3.29 -3.40
N VAL A 73 -6.94 4.05 -2.76
CA VAL A 73 -6.90 5.51 -2.83
C VAL A 73 -5.59 6.00 -3.41
N ARG A 74 -5.61 7.15 -4.05
CA ARG A 74 -4.39 7.85 -4.49
C ARG A 74 -3.90 8.78 -3.38
N VAL A 75 -2.61 8.71 -3.09
CA VAL A 75 -1.95 9.62 -2.14
C VAL A 75 -0.85 10.41 -2.83
N THR A 76 -0.71 11.67 -2.42
CA THR A 76 0.35 12.60 -2.83
C THR A 76 1.18 12.97 -1.61
N LYS A 77 2.33 13.63 -1.82
CA LYS A 77 3.19 14.07 -0.69
C LYS A 77 2.45 15.01 0.26
N GLU A 78 1.52 15.81 -0.26
CA GLU A 78 0.79 16.83 0.48
C GLU A 78 -0.31 16.23 1.35
N ASN A 79 -0.97 15.16 0.91
CA ASN A 79 -2.10 14.56 1.62
C ASN A 79 -1.79 13.24 2.33
N PHE A 80 -0.59 12.67 2.14
CA PHE A 80 -0.20 11.33 2.59
C PHE A 80 -0.57 11.05 4.04
N SER A 81 -0.10 11.90 4.96
CA SER A 81 -0.29 11.70 6.41
C SER A 81 -1.77 11.71 6.80
N ALA A 82 -2.54 12.64 6.22
CA ALA A 82 -3.97 12.79 6.53
C ALA A 82 -4.78 11.60 6.02
N VAL A 83 -4.55 11.17 4.78
CA VAL A 83 -5.27 10.04 4.17
C VAL A 83 -4.93 8.74 4.89
N VAL A 84 -3.65 8.45 5.13
CA VAL A 84 -3.23 7.21 5.80
C VAL A 84 -3.75 7.17 7.24
N SER A 85 -3.72 8.28 7.96
CA SER A 85 -4.28 8.33 9.33
C SER A 85 -5.78 8.06 9.31
N SER A 86 -6.53 8.66 8.37
CA SER A 86 -7.96 8.43 8.22
C SER A 86 -8.30 6.97 7.95
N LEU A 87 -7.54 6.29 7.08
CA LEU A 87 -7.74 4.87 6.74
C LEU A 87 -7.44 3.93 7.92
N ILE A 88 -6.47 4.28 8.75
CA ILE A 88 -6.12 3.48 9.94
C ILE A 88 -7.16 3.67 11.05
N GLU A 89 -7.71 4.88 11.19
CA GLU A 89 -8.73 5.21 12.19
C GLU A 89 -10.11 4.66 11.83
N HIS A 90 -10.44 4.57 10.53
CA HIS A 90 -11.74 4.11 10.03
C HIS A 90 -11.54 2.86 9.16
N LYS A 91 -11.49 1.69 9.82
CA LYS A 91 -11.23 0.39 9.18
C LYS A 91 -12.43 -0.24 8.46
N GLU A 92 -13.58 0.43 8.41
CA GLU A 92 -14.82 -0.06 7.78
C GLU A 92 -14.99 0.46 6.36
#